data_AF-A0A1I2G464-F1
#
_entry.id   AF-A0A1I2G464-F1
#
_cell.length_a   1.000
_cell.length_b   1.000
_cell.length_c   1.000
_cell.angle_alpha   90.00
_cell.angle_beta   90.00
_cell.angle_gamma   90.00
#
_symmetry.space_group_name_H-M   'P 1'
#
loop_
_entity.id
_entity.type
_entity.pdbx_description
1 polymer ?
#
loop_
_entity_poly.entity_id
_entity_poly.type
_entity_poly.pdbx_seq_one_letter_code
_entity_poly.pdbx_strand_id
1 'polypeptide(L)'
;MNIALSNLCQLADSAKIAKYPTVKRNYIPKSKYDDSTANGLTACVMDWLRLNGHFCARINTGGIYDEKLRKYRPSGATLGVPDVLACIRGIFCGFEIKIGTDKMSLEQKDVARQIESSLGYFVEVRSFEQFYEWYEQVTKPPFA
;
A
#
# COMPACT_ATOMS: atom_id res chain seq x y z
N MET A 1 14.14 -9.17 11.23
CA MET A 1 12.84 -8.63 10.78
C MET A 1 12.61 -7.39 11.63
N ASN A 2 12.36 -6.23 11.01
CA ASN A 2 12.11 -5.01 11.79
C ASN A 2 10.75 -5.10 12.50
N ILE A 3 10.52 -4.18 13.43
CA ILE A 3 9.33 -4.20 14.29
C ILE A 3 8.04 -4.02 13.48
N ALA A 4 8.08 -3.21 12.42
CA ALA A 4 6.96 -2.98 11.52
C ALA A 4 6.49 -4.28 10.85
N LEU A 5 7.38 -5.01 10.16
CA LEU A 5 7.03 -6.28 9.51
C LEU A 5 6.58 -7.35 10.49
N SER A 6 7.17 -7.38 11.69
CA SER A 6 6.71 -8.26 12.78
C SER A 6 5.26 -7.96 13.16
N ASN A 7 4.92 -6.68 13.34
CA ASN A 7 3.56 -6.26 13.67
C ASN A 7 2.57 -6.63 12.56
N LEU A 8 2.93 -6.42 11.29
CA LEU A 8 2.12 -6.85 10.15
C LEU A 8 1.90 -8.37 10.14
N CYS A 9 2.94 -9.16 10.38
CA CYS A 9 2.83 -10.62 10.44
C CYS A 9 1.90 -11.07 11.57
N GLN A 10 2.01 -10.47 12.76
CA GLN A 10 1.15 -10.76 13.90
C GLN A 10 -0.32 -10.41 13.63
N LEU A 11 -0.56 -9.26 12.98
CA LEU A 11 -1.90 -8.82 12.61
C LEU A 11 -2.53 -9.76 11.57
N ALA A 12 -1.78 -10.12 10.54
CA ALA A 12 -2.23 -11.06 9.49
C ALA A 12 -2.48 -12.47 10.05
N ASP A 13 -1.62 -12.95 10.96
CA ASP A 13 -1.83 -14.22 11.67
C ASP A 13 -3.11 -14.20 12.50
N SER A 14 -3.35 -13.12 13.24
CA SER A 14 -4.55 -12.94 14.07
C SER A 14 -5.81 -12.94 13.21
N ALA A 15 -5.78 -12.25 12.07
CA ALA A 15 -6.89 -12.24 11.11
C ALA A 15 -7.15 -13.64 10.52
N LYS A 16 -6.11 -14.42 10.19
CA LYS A 16 -6.27 -15.81 9.75
C LYS A 16 -6.88 -16.69 10.83
N ILE A 17 -6.44 -16.57 12.08
CA ILE A 17 -7.01 -17.31 13.21
C ILE A 17 -8.50 -16.97 13.37
N ALA A 18 -8.87 -15.69 13.30
CA ALA A 18 -10.26 -15.25 13.39
C ALA A 18 -11.12 -15.78 12.22
N LYS A 19 -10.55 -15.83 11.00
CA LYS A 19 -11.23 -16.34 9.80
C LYS A 19 -11.47 -17.85 9.85
N TYR A 20 -10.58 -18.62 10.49
CA TYR A 20 -10.64 -20.08 10.54
C TYR A 20 -10.72 -20.60 12.00
N PRO A 21 -11.82 -20.31 12.72
CA PRO A 21 -11.91 -20.58 14.16
C PRO A 21 -11.89 -22.07 14.53
N THR A 22 -12.24 -22.95 13.60
CA THR A 22 -12.28 -24.41 13.82
C THR A 22 -10.93 -25.11 13.55
N VAL A 23 -9.99 -24.43 12.90
CA VAL A 23 -8.67 -24.98 12.59
C VAL A 23 -7.76 -24.82 13.80
N LYS A 24 -7.08 -25.89 14.22
CA LYS A 24 -6.10 -25.81 15.32
C LYS A 24 -5.02 -24.78 14.97
N ARG A 25 -4.68 -23.91 15.93
CA ARG A 25 -3.73 -22.80 15.71
C ARG A 25 -2.39 -23.23 15.09
N ASN A 26 -1.87 -24.39 15.50
CA ASN A 26 -0.59 -24.92 14.99
C ASN A 26 -0.66 -25.40 13.52
N TYR A 27 -1.84 -25.52 12.93
CA TYR A 27 -2.03 -25.85 11.52
C TYR A 27 -2.32 -24.62 10.65
N ILE A 28 -2.45 -23.43 11.24
CA ILE A 28 -2.60 -22.19 10.48
C ILE A 28 -1.21 -21.69 10.10
N PRO A 29 -0.88 -21.57 8.80
CA PRO A 29 0.44 -21.12 8.36
C PRO A 29 0.75 -19.71 8.86
N LYS A 30 1.99 -19.50 9.29
CA LYS A 30 2.51 -18.19 9.69
C LYS A 30 2.66 -17.27 8.48
N SER A 31 2.26 -16.01 8.65
CA SER A 31 2.45 -14.96 7.65
C SER A 31 3.93 -14.64 7.52
N LYS A 32 4.36 -14.35 6.30
CA LYS A 32 5.70 -13.85 6.01
C LYS A 32 5.58 -12.76 4.96
N TYR A 33 6.12 -11.60 5.27
CA TYR A 33 6.18 -10.45 4.38
C TYR A 33 7.63 -10.11 4.07
N ASP A 34 7.83 -9.51 2.91
CA ASP A 34 9.12 -9.05 2.39
C ASP A 34 8.88 -7.74 1.65
N ASP A 35 9.51 -6.67 2.09
CA ASP A 35 9.38 -5.32 1.52
C ASP A 35 10.57 -4.92 0.64
N SER A 36 11.48 -5.85 0.32
CA SER A 36 12.65 -5.58 -0.52
C SER A 36 12.34 -5.41 -2.01
N THR A 37 11.13 -5.78 -2.44
CA THR A 37 10.67 -5.66 -3.84
C THR A 37 9.47 -4.73 -3.92
N ALA A 38 9.26 -4.07 -5.06
CA ALA A 38 8.12 -3.16 -5.23
C ALA A 38 6.77 -3.87 -5.01
N ASN A 39 6.63 -5.09 -5.52
CA ASN A 39 5.43 -5.91 -5.29
C ASN A 39 5.27 -6.32 -3.83
N GLY A 40 6.37 -6.70 -3.18
CA GLY A 40 6.38 -7.08 -1.77
C GLY A 40 6.01 -5.91 -0.85
N LEU A 41 6.63 -4.76 -1.06
CA LEU A 41 6.32 -3.52 -0.34
C LEU A 41 4.87 -3.06 -0.58
N THR A 42 4.39 -3.13 -1.82
CA THR A 42 2.97 -2.87 -2.16
C THR A 42 2.04 -3.78 -1.35
N ALA A 43 2.33 -5.08 -1.31
CA ALA A 43 1.52 -6.03 -0.54
C ALA A 43 1.53 -5.72 0.97
N CYS A 44 2.68 -5.35 1.52
CA CYS A 44 2.80 -4.98 2.94
C CYS A 44 1.89 -3.78 3.28
N VAL A 45 1.97 -2.71 2.48
CA VAL A 45 1.15 -1.50 2.66
C VAL A 45 -0.35 -1.82 2.54
N MET A 46 -0.74 -2.54 1.49
CA MET A 46 -2.14 -2.84 1.23
C MET A 46 -2.76 -3.74 2.31
N ASP A 47 -2.05 -4.77 2.76
CA ASP A 47 -2.55 -5.66 3.80
C ASP A 47 -2.60 -4.95 5.15
N TRP A 48 -1.61 -4.11 5.49
CA TRP A 48 -1.68 -3.28 6.70
C TRP A 48 -2.94 -2.41 6.72
N LEU A 49 -3.22 -1.69 5.62
CA LEU A 49 -4.40 -0.83 5.52
C LEU A 49 -5.69 -1.63 5.69
N ARG A 50 -5.85 -2.75 5.00
CA ARG A 50 -7.05 -3.60 5.06
C ARG A 50 -7.27 -4.22 6.42
N LEU A 51 -6.21 -4.76 7.02
CA LEU A 51 -6.27 -5.38 8.34
C LEU A 51 -6.60 -4.38 9.44
N ASN A 52 -6.29 -3.10 9.23
CA ASN A 52 -6.69 -1.98 10.09
C ASN A 52 -8.05 -1.35 9.70
N GLY A 53 -8.80 -1.98 8.78
CA GLY A 53 -10.17 -1.56 8.42
C GLY A 53 -10.27 -0.39 7.44
N HIS A 54 -9.17 0.01 6.81
CA HIS A 54 -9.16 1.07 5.80
C HIS A 54 -9.46 0.51 4.40
N PHE A 55 -10.09 1.33 3.57
CA PHE A 55 -10.19 1.02 2.14
C PHE A 55 -8.83 1.22 1.47
N CYS A 56 -8.44 0.29 0.60
CA CYS A 56 -7.32 0.50 -0.32
C CYS A 56 -7.51 -0.23 -1.67
N ALA A 57 -6.95 0.36 -2.72
CA ALA A 57 -6.94 -0.17 -4.08
C ALA A 57 -5.55 -0.02 -4.70
N ARG A 58 -5.08 -1.05 -5.41
CA ARG A 58 -3.86 -0.98 -6.23
C ARG A 58 -4.21 -0.38 -7.58
N ILE A 59 -3.40 0.55 -8.06
CA ILE A 59 -3.56 1.18 -9.37
C ILE A 59 -2.55 0.60 -10.35
N ASN A 60 -2.99 0.42 -11.59
CA ASN A 60 -2.14 0.08 -12.71
C ASN A 60 -2.38 1.09 -13.82
N THR A 61 -1.39 1.92 -14.11
CA THR A 61 -1.42 2.89 -15.20
C THR A 61 -0.84 2.33 -16.51
N GLY A 62 -0.26 1.13 -16.46
CA GLY A 62 0.38 0.46 -17.60
C GLY A 62 -0.59 0.14 -18.74
N GLY A 63 -0.07 0.17 -19.96
CA GLY A 63 -0.84 -0.18 -21.14
C GLY A 63 -1.29 -1.64 -21.10
N ILE A 64 -2.45 -1.91 -21.71
CA ILE A 64 -2.99 -3.27 -21.84
C ILE A 64 -2.51 -3.84 -23.16
N TYR A 65 -1.82 -4.97 -23.12
CA TYR A 65 -1.43 -5.67 -24.35
C TYR A 65 -2.67 -6.22 -25.06
N ASP A 66 -2.82 -5.86 -26.33
CA ASP A 66 -3.90 -6.36 -27.19
C ASP A 66 -3.33 -7.47 -28.08
N GLU A 67 -3.71 -8.72 -27.81
CA GLU A 67 -3.22 -9.88 -28.56
C GLU A 67 -3.59 -9.85 -30.04
N LYS A 68 -4.78 -9.31 -30.36
CA LYS A 68 -5.27 -9.24 -31.76
C LYS A 68 -4.46 -8.24 -32.55
N LEU A 69 -4.14 -7.09 -31.94
CA LEU A 69 -3.38 -6.02 -32.57
C LEU A 69 -1.86 -6.17 -32.39
N ARG A 70 -1.41 -7.12 -31.57
CA ARG A 70 0.00 -7.34 -31.17
C ARG A 70 0.70 -6.06 -30.71
N LYS A 71 -0.02 -5.20 -29.97
CA LYS A 71 0.49 -3.92 -29.47
C LYS A 71 -0.11 -3.56 -28.12
N TYR A 72 0.62 -2.77 -27.33
CA TYR A 72 0.07 -2.16 -26.12
C TYR A 72 -0.87 -1.03 -26.47
N ARG A 73 -2.06 -1.04 -25.87
CA ARG A 73 -3.00 0.07 -25.89
C ARG A 73 -2.76 0.95 -24.66
N PRO A 74 -2.78 2.28 -24.80
CA PRO A 74 -2.69 3.16 -23.64
C PRO A 74 -3.83 2.86 -22.67
N SER A 75 -3.55 2.92 -21.37
CA SER A 75 -4.62 2.85 -20.37
C SER A 75 -5.38 4.17 -20.34
N GLY A 76 -6.65 4.13 -19.94
CA GLY A 76 -7.41 5.34 -19.62
C GLY A 76 -7.12 5.89 -18.22
N ALA A 77 -6.10 5.36 -17.53
CA ALA A 77 -5.75 5.80 -16.19
C ALA A 77 -5.04 7.15 -16.23
N THR A 78 -5.26 7.97 -15.21
CA THR A 78 -4.50 9.22 -15.04
C THR A 78 -3.03 8.88 -14.80
N LEU A 79 -2.16 9.47 -15.62
CA LEU A 79 -0.71 9.32 -15.48
C LEU A 79 -0.25 9.94 -14.15
N GLY A 80 0.73 9.30 -13.50
CA GLY A 80 1.26 9.77 -12.22
C GLY A 80 0.39 9.49 -10.99
N VAL A 81 -0.74 8.78 -11.14
CA VAL A 81 -1.53 8.32 -9.99
C VAL A 81 -0.69 7.35 -9.14
N PRO A 82 -0.71 7.50 -7.80
CA PRO A 82 0.04 6.62 -6.90
C PRO A 82 -0.31 5.14 -7.07
N ASP A 83 0.67 4.27 -6.84
CA ASP A 83 0.51 2.80 -6.93
C ASP A 83 -0.60 2.24 -6.04
N VAL A 84 -0.83 2.84 -4.87
CA VAL A 84 -1.92 2.47 -3.95
C VAL A 84 -2.71 3.71 -3.56
N LEU A 85 -4.04 3.64 -3.71
CA LEU A 85 -4.96 4.63 -3.18
C LEU A 85 -5.66 4.06 -1.95
N ALA A 86 -5.88 4.90 -0.94
CA ALA A 86 -6.56 4.52 0.29
C ALA A 86 -7.45 5.63 0.82
N CYS A 87 -8.39 5.24 1.67
CA CYS A 87 -9.14 6.18 2.52
C CYS A 87 -8.91 5.77 3.97
N ILE A 88 -8.22 6.62 4.73
CA ILE A 88 -7.86 6.41 6.14
C ILE A 88 -8.65 7.40 6.97
N ARG A 89 -9.62 6.91 7.76
CA ARG A 89 -10.50 7.75 8.60
C ARG A 89 -11.15 8.92 7.85
N GLY A 90 -11.55 8.70 6.60
CA GLY A 90 -12.18 9.73 5.75
C GLY A 90 -11.20 10.61 4.97
N ILE A 91 -9.88 10.45 5.15
CA ILE A 91 -8.86 11.21 4.44
C ILE A 91 -8.33 10.37 3.26
N PHE A 92 -8.25 10.99 2.09
CA PHE A 92 -7.66 10.37 0.91
C PHE A 92 -6.13 10.31 1.05
N CYS A 93 -5.57 9.12 0.83
CA CYS A 93 -4.13 8.89 0.88
C CYS A 93 -3.67 8.18 -0.39
N GLY A 94 -2.68 8.75 -1.08
CA GLY A 94 -1.95 8.13 -2.18
C GLY A 94 -0.57 7.67 -1.72
N PHE A 95 -0.22 6.42 -2.00
CA PHE A 95 1.09 5.85 -1.71
C PHE A 95 1.80 5.49 -3.01
N GLU A 96 2.93 6.11 -3.25
CA GLU A 96 3.82 5.88 -4.39
C GLU A 96 4.99 5.02 -3.95
N ILE A 97 5.12 3.82 -4.52
CA ILE A 97 6.05 2.78 -4.07
C ILE A 97 7.36 2.91 -4.84
N LYS A 98 8.46 3.12 -4.13
CA LYS A 98 9.79 3.31 -4.73
C LYS A 98 10.80 2.36 -4.11
N ILE A 99 11.64 1.73 -4.93
CA ILE A 99 12.72 0.85 -4.46
C ILE A 99 14.06 1.39 -4.94
N GLY A 100 15.09 1.28 -4.10
CA GLY A 100 16.46 1.63 -4.45
C GLY A 100 16.58 3.09 -4.90
N THR A 101 17.10 3.29 -6.11
CA THR A 101 17.38 4.63 -6.69
C THR A 101 16.22 5.21 -7.50
N ASP A 102 15.05 4.56 -7.51
CA ASP A 102 13.87 5.04 -8.24
C ASP A 102 13.45 6.44 -7.75
N LYS A 103 13.04 7.30 -8.67
CA LYS A 103 12.69 8.71 -8.45
C LYS A 103 11.30 9.00 -9.01
N MET A 104 10.61 9.96 -8.40
CA MET A 104 9.33 10.43 -8.91
C MET A 104 9.45 11.11 -10.28
N SER A 105 8.53 10.80 -11.19
CA SER A 105 8.35 11.50 -12.46
C SER A 105 7.76 12.91 -12.25
N LEU A 106 7.68 13.71 -13.32
CA LEU A 106 7.05 15.03 -13.24
C LEU A 106 5.55 14.90 -12.98
N GLU A 107 4.88 13.97 -13.66
CA GLU A 107 3.46 13.68 -13.52
C GLU A 107 3.10 13.25 -12.10
N GLN A 108 3.95 12.42 -11.47
CA GLN A 108 3.76 12.00 -10.07
C GLN A 108 3.83 13.18 -9.10
N LYS A 109 4.76 14.13 -9.33
CA LYS A 109 4.84 15.36 -8.53
C LYS A 109 3.63 16.27 -8.74
N ASP A 110 3.09 16.30 -9.95
CA ASP A 110 1.91 17.10 -10.27
C ASP A 110 0.66 16.53 -9.60
N VAL A 111 0.52 15.20 -9.57
CA VAL A 111 -0.56 14.51 -8.84
C VAL A 111 -0.39 14.67 -7.33
N ALA A 112 0.82 14.60 -6.79
CA ALA A 112 1.10 14.87 -5.38
C ALA A 112 0.58 16.25 -4.96
N ARG A 113 0.93 17.30 -5.72
CA ARG A 113 0.44 18.67 -5.47
C ARG A 113 -1.09 18.79 -5.49
N GLN A 114 -1.76 18.05 -6.38
CA GLN A 114 -3.22 18.04 -6.46
C GLN A 114 -3.86 17.36 -5.24
N ILE A 115 -3.31 16.24 -4.81
CA ILE A 115 -3.78 15.51 -3.63
C ILE A 115 -3.60 16.36 -2.36
N GLU A 116 -2.41 16.92 -2.17
CA GLU A 116 -2.07 17.73 -1.00
C GLU A 116 -2.88 19.02 -0.93
N SER A 117 -3.08 19.71 -2.06
CA SER A 117 -3.94 20.91 -2.11
C SER A 117 -5.42 20.60 -1.87
N SER A 118 -5.82 19.32 -2.02
CA SER A 118 -7.15 18.80 -1.67
C SER A 118 -7.22 18.23 -0.26
N LEU A 119 -6.25 18.53 0.61
CA LEU A 119 -6.15 18.06 2.00
C LEU A 119 -5.98 16.55 2.15
N GLY A 120 -5.55 15.86 1.09
CA GLY A 120 -5.13 14.46 1.14
C GLY A 120 -3.64 14.32 1.42
N TYR A 121 -3.18 13.08 1.62
CA TYR A 121 -1.77 12.76 1.76
C TYR A 121 -1.22 12.11 0.50
N PHE A 122 -0.07 12.58 0.01
CA PHE A 122 0.76 11.84 -0.94
C PHE A 122 2.03 11.39 -0.22
N VAL A 123 2.31 10.10 -0.25
CA VAL A 123 3.44 9.52 0.50
C VAL A 123 4.30 8.70 -0.45
N GLU A 124 5.56 9.12 -0.62
CA GLU A 124 6.57 8.27 -1.24
C GLU A 124 7.02 7.22 -0.21
N VAL A 125 6.78 5.95 -0.51
CA VAL A 125 7.05 4.81 0.37
C VAL A 125 8.23 4.01 -0.18
N ARG A 126 9.34 4.01 0.58
CA ARG A 126 10.57 3.26 0.24
C ARG A 126 10.84 2.03 1.07
N SER A 127 10.17 1.90 2.21
CA SER A 127 10.20 0.72 3.06
C SER A 127 8.88 0.61 3.81
N PHE A 128 8.58 -0.59 4.30
CA PHE A 128 7.38 -0.77 5.10
C PHE A 128 7.49 -0.06 6.47
N GLU A 129 8.71 0.07 6.99
CA GLU A 129 9.00 0.80 8.22
C GLU A 129 8.64 2.28 8.12
N GLN A 130 9.07 2.95 7.03
CA GLN A 130 8.75 4.34 6.78
C GLN A 130 7.24 4.57 6.69
N PHE A 131 6.54 3.69 5.95
CA PHE A 131 5.07 3.74 5.87
C PHE A 131 4.42 3.54 7.24
N TYR A 132 4.90 2.58 8.02
CA TYR A 132 4.38 2.26 9.34
C TYR A 132 4.53 3.46 10.29
N GLU A 133 5.70 4.09 10.34
CA GLU A 133 5.96 5.28 11.17
C GLU A 133 5.06 6.45 10.76
N TRP A 134 4.92 6.71 9.47
CA TRP A 134 3.99 7.71 8.96
C TRP A 134 2.55 7.40 9.36
N TYR A 135 2.12 6.14 9.20
CA TYR A 135 0.76 5.70 9.52
C TYR A 135 0.44 5.91 11.01
N GLU A 136 1.36 5.54 11.90
CA GLU A 136 1.20 5.75 13.34
C GLU A 136 1.09 7.25 13.66
N GLN A 137 1.89 8.11 13.02
CA GLN A 137 1.82 9.56 13.24
C GLN A 137 0.46 10.15 12.83
N VAL A 138 -0.06 9.79 11.66
CA VAL A 138 -1.32 10.37 11.14
C VAL A 138 -2.57 9.74 11.75
N THR A 139 -2.45 8.54 12.34
CA THR A 139 -3.56 7.86 13.01
C THR A 139 -3.51 7.96 14.54
N LYS A 140 -2.48 8.60 15.12
CA LYS A 140 -2.41 8.85 16.55
C LYS A 140 -3.60 9.70 16.99
N PRO A 141 -4.35 9.30 18.04
CA PRO A 141 -5.37 10.16 18.62
C PRO A 141 -4.72 11.45 19.14
N PRO A 142 -5.40 12.61 19.05
CA PRO A 142 -4.87 13.88 19.56
C PRO A 142 -4.64 13.89 21.09
N PHE A 143 -5.15 12.88 21.80
CA PHE A 143 -4.94 12.68 23.24
C PHE A 143 -4.60 11.20 23.48
N ALA A 144 -3.30 10.88 23.46
CA ALA A 144 -2.75 9.57 23.82
C ALA A 144 -1.51 9.76 24.71
#